data_AF-A0A9E2Q663-F1
#
_entry.id   AF-A0A9E2Q663-F1
#
_cell.length_a   1.000
_cell.length_b   1.000
_cell.length_c   1.000
_cell.angle_alpha   90.00
_cell.angle_beta   90.00
_cell.angle_gamma   90.00
#
_symmetry.space_group_name_H-M   'P 1'
#
loop_
_entity.id
_entity.type
_entity.pdbx_description
1 polymer ?
#
loop_
_entity_poly.entity_id
_entity_poly.type
_entity_poly.pdbx_seq_one_letter_code
_entity_poly.pdbx_strand_id
1 'polypeptide(L)'
;MPTGPADHAATRGGTGDQARSAGVPRNDHDVPPTIGVSTGPATSLAYHTGTWRTERPVYVTLTPPCQVGCPSGEDIRGWLGAAQEGTSGYERAWRAIVENNPLPAVMGRICYHPCQTACNRVELDEAVGINAVERFLGDTALEHGWSFDPPAASTGRRVLVVGSGPAGLSAAYHLARLGHEVTIREAAAEAGGMLRYGIPAYRLPRDVLSAEIARIVALGVRIECSTRVTDLPAVQAEFDAVMLTVGAGVGHHVDIPAGAASKILDAIDVLRDVASDHAPLLGRRVAVYGGGNTAMDAARVARRLGAQDAVIIYRRTQAQMPAHPTELHDA
;
A
#
# COMPACT_ATOMS: atom_id res chain seq x y z
N MET A 1 -24.08 17.28 -72.83
CA MET A 1 -23.50 18.52 -73.39
C MET A 1 -22.40 18.95 -72.44
N PRO A 2 -21.18 19.16 -72.93
CA PRO A 2 -20.15 18.10 -73.02
C PRO A 2 -18.91 18.51 -72.18
N THR A 3 -17.83 17.77 -71.94
CA THR A 3 -17.02 16.74 -72.63
C THR A 3 -16.07 16.12 -71.56
N GLY A 4 -15.76 14.81 -71.62
CA GLY A 4 -14.50 14.25 -71.05
C GLY A 4 -13.30 14.60 -71.95
N PRO A 5 -12.18 13.84 -71.99
CA PRO A 5 -11.73 12.71 -71.17
C PRO A 5 -10.22 12.83 -70.76
N ALA A 6 -9.64 11.80 -70.13
CA ALA A 6 -8.43 11.08 -70.60
C ALA A 6 -7.65 10.37 -69.48
N ASP A 7 -7.54 9.05 -69.64
CA ASP A 7 -6.53 8.16 -69.08
C ASP A 7 -5.09 8.57 -69.47
N HIS A 8 -4.10 8.24 -68.63
CA HIS A 8 -3.14 7.14 -68.88
C HIS A 8 -1.88 7.17 -68.00
N ALA A 9 -1.55 5.97 -67.49
CA ALA A 9 -0.24 5.32 -67.46
C ALA A 9 0.90 5.79 -66.52
N ALA A 10 1.12 4.95 -65.50
CA ALA A 10 2.35 4.20 -65.19
C ALA A 10 3.74 4.88 -65.29
N THR A 11 4.51 4.82 -64.20
CA THR A 11 5.86 4.23 -64.21
C THR A 11 6.26 3.71 -62.82
N ARG A 12 7.06 2.63 -62.84
CA ARG A 12 7.65 1.88 -61.71
C ARG A 12 8.84 2.63 -61.12
N GLY A 13 9.17 2.37 -59.85
CA GLY A 13 10.57 2.41 -59.40
C GLY A 13 10.81 2.67 -57.92
N GLY A 14 11.44 1.70 -57.25
CA GLY A 14 12.54 1.99 -56.31
C GLY A 14 12.22 2.15 -54.82
N THR A 15 12.36 1.05 -54.09
CA THR A 15 13.22 0.90 -52.90
C THR A 15 13.47 2.12 -52.01
N GLY A 16 13.07 2.04 -50.74
CA GLY A 16 13.52 2.99 -49.72
C GLY A 16 12.95 2.68 -48.34
N ASP A 17 13.61 1.77 -47.64
CA ASP A 17 13.49 1.58 -46.20
C ASP A 17 13.68 2.92 -45.47
N GLN A 18 12.63 3.43 -44.83
CA GLN A 18 12.73 4.51 -43.85
C GLN A 18 11.84 4.20 -42.66
N ALA A 19 12.40 3.39 -41.76
CA ALA A 19 12.03 3.36 -40.36
C ALA A 19 11.92 4.81 -39.84
N ARG A 20 10.71 5.23 -39.49
CA ARG A 20 10.46 6.46 -38.75
C ARG A 20 10.99 6.27 -37.33
N SER A 21 12.25 6.63 -37.10
CA SER A 21 12.73 6.97 -35.76
C SER A 21 12.05 8.28 -35.37
N ALA A 22 10.91 8.19 -34.67
CA ALA A 22 10.37 9.31 -33.92
C ALA A 22 11.42 9.68 -32.86
N GLY A 23 12.19 10.74 -33.13
CA GLY A 23 13.25 11.20 -32.25
C GLY A 23 12.71 11.52 -30.86
N VAL A 24 13.40 10.99 -29.85
CA VAL A 24 13.28 11.45 -28.47
C VAL A 24 13.54 12.97 -28.49
N PRO A 25 12.64 13.81 -27.95
CA PRO A 25 12.90 15.24 -27.85
C PRO A 25 14.16 15.44 -27.02
N ARG A 26 15.21 16.00 -27.62
CA ARG A 26 16.44 16.35 -26.91
C ARG A 26 16.07 17.40 -25.86
N ASN A 27 16.35 17.11 -24.60
CA ASN A 27 16.32 18.10 -23.54
C ASN A 27 17.39 19.16 -23.86
N ASP A 28 17.04 20.44 -23.80
CA ASP A 28 17.96 21.57 -24.06
C ASP A 28 19.17 21.64 -23.10
N HIS A 29 19.27 20.72 -22.14
CA HIS A 29 20.40 20.59 -21.22
C HIS A 29 21.70 20.10 -21.86
N ASP A 30 21.65 19.54 -23.09
CA ASP A 30 22.84 19.04 -23.81
C ASP A 30 23.52 20.09 -24.70
N VAL A 31 23.00 21.33 -24.73
CA VAL A 31 23.69 22.43 -25.42
C VAL A 31 24.68 23.07 -24.44
N PRO A 32 26.00 22.94 -24.66
CA PRO A 32 26.96 23.63 -23.81
C PRO A 32 26.65 25.14 -23.85
N PRO A 33 26.68 25.86 -22.72
CA PRO A 33 26.36 27.28 -22.72
C PRO A 33 27.34 27.99 -23.66
N THR A 34 26.80 28.67 -24.67
CA THR A 34 27.59 29.47 -25.59
C THR A 34 28.20 30.63 -24.79
N ILE A 35 29.45 30.49 -24.36
CA ILE A 35 30.16 31.58 -23.67
C ILE A 35 30.57 32.59 -24.73
N GLY A 36 29.80 33.67 -24.86
CA GLY A 36 30.19 34.83 -25.66
C GLY A 36 31.38 35.53 -24.99
N VAL A 37 32.57 35.46 -25.59
CA VAL A 37 33.71 36.27 -25.18
C VAL A 37 33.64 37.60 -25.93
N SER A 38 33.45 38.70 -25.20
CA SER A 38 33.51 40.04 -25.78
C SER A 38 34.97 40.49 -25.92
N THR A 39 35.37 40.92 -27.13
CA THR A 39 36.73 41.41 -27.43
C THR A 39 36.83 42.95 -27.39
N GLY A 40 35.90 43.66 -26.75
CA GLY A 40 35.93 45.12 -26.65
C GLY A 40 35.25 45.71 -25.40
N PRO A 41 35.59 46.95 -24.99
CA PRO A 41 34.90 47.63 -23.90
C PRO A 41 33.51 48.09 -24.37
N ALA A 42 32.45 47.56 -23.75
CA ALA A 42 31.10 48.11 -23.87
C ALA A 42 30.32 47.95 -22.56
N THR A 43 29.16 48.59 -22.51
CA THR A 43 28.34 48.69 -21.30
C THR A 43 27.57 47.39 -21.04
N SER A 44 27.18 47.17 -19.78
CA SER A 44 26.30 46.06 -19.36
C SER A 44 24.98 46.01 -20.14
N LEU A 45 24.49 47.17 -20.60
CA LEU A 45 23.31 47.29 -21.46
C LEU A 45 23.56 46.74 -22.87
N ALA A 46 24.75 46.94 -23.44
CA ALA A 46 25.11 46.49 -24.78
C ALA A 46 25.41 44.98 -24.84
N TYR A 47 25.90 44.39 -23.74
CA TYR A 47 26.20 42.96 -23.66
C TYR A 47 25.14 42.13 -22.95
N HIS A 48 24.04 42.76 -22.50
CA HIS A 48 23.04 42.12 -21.64
C HIS A 48 23.65 41.41 -20.41
N THR A 49 24.82 41.85 -19.95
CA THR A 49 25.50 41.33 -18.77
C THR A 49 25.04 42.11 -17.54
N GLY A 50 24.20 41.51 -16.70
CA GLY A 50 23.56 42.14 -15.55
C GLY A 50 22.35 41.32 -15.07
N THR A 51 21.34 41.95 -14.43
CA THR A 51 20.08 41.32 -14.00
C THR A 51 19.13 40.95 -15.15
N TRP A 52 19.68 40.69 -16.33
CA TRP A 52 18.95 40.29 -17.53
C TRP A 52 18.93 38.77 -17.58
N ARG A 53 17.81 38.17 -17.20
CA ARG A 53 17.60 36.72 -17.32
C ARG A 53 16.87 36.45 -18.63
N THR A 54 17.53 35.82 -19.59
CA THR A 54 16.90 35.30 -20.83
C THR A 54 16.02 34.08 -20.54
N GLU A 55 16.28 33.40 -19.43
CA GLU A 55 15.54 32.24 -18.97
C GLU A 55 15.02 32.48 -17.55
N ARG A 56 13.75 32.15 -17.33
CA ARG A 56 13.16 32.17 -16.00
C ARG A 56 13.07 30.74 -15.50
N PRO A 57 13.69 30.39 -14.36
CA PRO A 57 13.48 29.07 -13.76
C PRO A 57 11.98 28.92 -13.46
N VAL A 58 11.39 27.89 -14.05
CA VAL A 58 10.02 27.47 -13.74
C VAL A 58 10.14 26.33 -12.76
N TYR A 59 9.58 26.52 -11.57
CA TYR A 59 9.47 25.43 -10.61
C TYR A 59 8.41 24.46 -11.14
N VAL A 60 8.86 23.27 -11.56
CA VAL A 60 7.98 22.17 -11.93
C VAL A 60 7.89 21.24 -10.73
N THR A 61 6.68 21.11 -10.18
CA THR A 61 6.41 20.13 -9.13
C THR A 61 6.27 18.76 -9.78
N LEU A 62 7.23 17.88 -9.52
CA LEU A 62 7.19 16.48 -9.92
C LEU A 62 6.79 15.62 -8.71
N THR A 63 6.02 14.57 -8.98
CA THR A 63 5.64 13.60 -7.95
C THR A 63 6.89 12.86 -7.47
N PRO A 64 7.19 12.84 -6.16
CA PRO A 64 8.36 12.16 -5.65
C PRO A 64 8.22 10.64 -5.82
N PRO A 65 9.33 9.91 -6.03
CA PRO A 65 9.27 8.49 -6.36
C PRO A 65 8.76 7.63 -5.19
N CYS A 66 8.93 8.08 -3.94
CA CYS A 66 8.33 7.44 -2.78
C CYS A 66 6.79 7.44 -2.82
N GLN A 67 6.18 8.54 -3.28
CA GLN A 67 4.73 8.65 -3.45
C GLN A 67 4.23 7.78 -4.61
N VAL A 68 4.97 7.74 -5.73
CA VAL A 68 4.68 6.82 -6.84
C VAL A 68 4.75 5.35 -6.38
N GLY A 69 5.72 5.03 -5.52
CA GLY A 69 5.88 3.70 -4.95
C GLY A 69 4.87 3.33 -3.86
N CYS A 70 4.12 4.29 -3.33
CA CYS A 70 3.13 4.06 -2.27
C CYS A 70 1.78 3.64 -2.87
N PRO A 71 1.28 2.41 -2.64
CA PRO A 71 -0.01 1.98 -3.17
C PRO A 71 -1.20 2.79 -2.63
N SER A 72 -1.06 3.35 -1.42
CA SER A 72 -2.08 4.21 -0.79
C SER A 72 -2.11 5.64 -1.38
N GLY A 73 -1.08 6.01 -2.15
CA GLY A 73 -0.99 7.33 -2.79
C GLY A 73 -0.68 8.50 -1.84
N GLU A 74 -0.11 8.22 -0.67
CA GLU A 74 0.20 9.24 0.35
C GLU A 74 1.18 10.32 -0.11
N ASP A 75 0.97 11.56 0.33
CA ASP A 75 1.95 12.64 0.20
C ASP A 75 3.09 12.50 1.22
N ILE A 76 3.96 11.51 0.97
CA ILE A 76 5.10 11.17 1.84
C ILE A 76 6.02 12.34 2.07
N ARG A 77 6.27 13.15 1.04
CA ARG A 77 7.13 14.32 1.18
C ARG A 77 6.45 15.38 2.07
N GLY A 78 5.16 15.62 1.88
CA GLY A 78 4.39 16.59 2.65
C GLY A 78 4.35 16.24 4.14
N TRP A 79 3.95 15.01 4.48
CA TRP A 79 3.86 14.62 5.89
C TRP A 79 5.23 14.46 6.57
N LEU A 80 6.28 14.03 5.84
CA LEU A 80 7.65 14.05 6.37
C LEU A 80 8.12 15.48 6.65
N GLY A 81 7.81 16.43 5.76
CA GLY A 81 8.13 17.84 5.96
C GLY A 81 7.46 18.41 7.21
N ALA A 82 6.18 18.08 7.44
CA ALA A 82 5.48 18.45 8.67
C ALA A 82 6.11 17.77 9.91
N ALA A 83 6.51 16.50 9.82
CA ALA A 83 7.16 15.80 10.94
C ALA A 83 8.53 16.39 11.31
N GLN A 84 9.25 16.98 10.34
CA GLN A 84 10.55 17.64 10.58
C GLN A 84 10.44 18.91 11.45
N GLU A 85 9.24 19.50 11.57
CA GLU A 85 8.99 20.63 12.46
C GLU A 85 8.94 20.22 13.94
N GLY A 86 9.08 18.92 14.25
CA GLY A 86 9.04 18.38 15.60
C GLY A 86 7.62 18.30 16.16
N THR A 87 7.49 18.37 17.49
CA THR A 87 6.22 18.16 18.20
C THR A 87 5.07 19.02 17.68
N SER A 88 5.34 20.26 17.25
CA SER A 88 4.33 21.16 16.68
C SER A 88 3.80 20.71 15.31
N GLY A 89 4.51 19.85 14.61
CA GLY A 89 4.15 19.36 13.27
C GLY A 89 3.57 17.94 13.24
N TYR A 90 3.68 17.17 14.33
CA TYR A 90 3.30 15.74 14.33
C TYR A 90 1.81 15.50 14.07
N GLU A 91 0.91 16.27 14.69
CA GLU A 91 -0.53 16.11 14.43
C GLU A 91 -0.85 16.43 12.97
N ARG A 92 -0.20 17.46 12.43
CA ARG A 92 -0.39 17.88 11.04
C ARG A 92 0.14 16.84 10.04
N ALA A 93 1.28 16.22 10.36
CA ALA A 93 1.83 15.10 9.61
C ALA A 93 0.89 13.89 9.64
N TRP A 94 0.37 13.53 10.82
CA TRP A 94 -0.60 12.46 10.97
C TRP A 94 -1.89 12.74 10.19
N ARG A 95 -2.43 13.97 10.27
CA ARG A 95 -3.60 14.39 9.48
C ARG A 95 -3.39 14.21 7.99
N ALA A 96 -2.21 14.55 7.47
CA ALA A 96 -1.86 14.33 6.07
C ALA A 96 -1.77 12.85 5.69
N ILE A 97 -1.29 11.96 6.59
CA ILE A 97 -1.29 10.51 6.33
C ILE A 97 -2.72 9.96 6.24
N VAL A 98 -3.58 10.35 7.19
CA VAL A 98 -4.95 9.81 7.28
C VAL A 98 -5.88 10.34 6.21
N GLU A 99 -5.46 11.31 5.39
CA GLU A 99 -6.17 11.63 4.15
C GLU A 99 -6.34 10.41 3.25
N ASN A 100 -5.32 9.54 3.21
CA ASN A 100 -5.27 8.33 2.38
C ASN A 100 -5.41 7.04 3.21
N ASN A 101 -4.66 6.93 4.31
CA ASN A 101 -4.53 5.70 5.10
C ASN A 101 -5.16 5.84 6.50
N PRO A 102 -6.27 5.15 6.81
CA PRO A 102 -6.89 5.23 8.13
C PRO A 102 -6.15 4.48 9.25
N LEU A 103 -5.13 3.69 8.91
CA LEU A 103 -4.45 2.79 9.84
C LEU A 103 -2.92 3.02 9.84
N PRO A 104 -2.43 4.24 10.14
CA PRO A 104 -0.98 4.54 10.11
C PRO A 104 -0.17 3.72 11.11
N ALA A 105 -0.71 3.44 12.32
CA ALA A 105 0.02 2.65 13.31
C ALA A 105 0.14 1.18 12.87
N VAL A 106 -0.86 0.64 12.20
CA VAL A 106 -0.81 -0.69 11.58
C VAL A 106 0.17 -0.68 10.39
N MET A 107 0.00 0.24 9.44
CA MET A 107 0.76 0.23 8.19
C MET A 107 2.26 0.46 8.41
N GLY A 108 2.64 1.34 9.33
CA GLY A 108 4.05 1.54 9.70
C GLY A 108 4.74 0.28 10.29
N ARG A 109 3.96 -0.70 10.78
CA ARG A 109 4.47 -1.99 11.29
C ARG A 109 4.54 -3.09 10.25
N ILE A 110 3.51 -3.23 9.40
CA ILE A 110 3.34 -4.42 8.55
C ILE A 110 3.56 -4.17 7.06
N CYS A 111 3.63 -2.91 6.62
CA CYS A 111 3.88 -2.57 5.23
C CYS A 111 5.29 -2.98 4.83
N TYR A 112 5.44 -3.58 3.65
CA TYR A 112 6.74 -3.87 3.04
C TYR A 112 7.40 -2.64 2.39
N HIS A 113 6.94 -1.44 2.75
CA HIS A 113 7.57 -0.15 2.46
C HIS A 113 8.11 -0.01 1.02
N PRO A 114 7.29 -0.26 -0.04
CA PRO A 114 7.72 -0.07 -1.43
C PRO A 114 8.13 1.38 -1.73
N CYS A 115 7.60 2.33 -0.95
CA CYS A 115 8.01 3.73 -0.96
C CYS A 115 9.50 3.93 -0.61
N GLN A 116 10.10 3.06 0.21
CA GLN A 116 11.52 3.07 0.54
C GLN A 116 12.37 2.45 -0.57
N THR A 117 11.87 1.38 -1.21
CA THR A 117 12.53 0.79 -2.38
C THR A 117 12.62 1.79 -3.54
N ALA A 118 11.59 2.62 -3.73
CA ALA A 118 11.57 3.67 -4.74
C ALA A 118 12.27 4.97 -4.29
N CYS A 119 12.79 5.06 -3.07
CA CYS A 119 13.37 6.30 -2.55
C CYS A 119 14.63 6.68 -3.32
N ASN A 120 14.69 7.89 -3.89
CA ASN A 120 15.86 8.38 -4.62
C ASN A 120 17.12 8.55 -3.73
N ARG A 121 16.96 8.57 -2.40
CA ARG A 121 18.08 8.69 -1.46
C ARG A 121 18.98 7.44 -1.43
N VAL A 122 18.47 6.28 -1.87
CA VAL A 122 19.26 5.04 -1.97
C VAL A 122 20.47 5.18 -2.89
N GLU A 123 20.44 6.11 -3.85
CA GLU A 123 21.55 6.41 -4.75
C GLU A 123 22.66 7.24 -4.08
N LEU A 124 22.41 7.77 -2.88
CA LEU A 124 23.36 8.57 -2.11
C LEU A 124 23.89 7.78 -0.90
N ASP A 125 22.99 7.32 -0.04
CA ASP A 125 23.34 6.54 1.16
C ASP A 125 22.32 5.42 1.41
N GLU A 126 21.21 5.71 2.10
CA GLU A 126 20.17 4.75 2.45
C GLU A 126 18.77 5.35 2.25
N ALA A 127 17.77 4.48 2.16
CA ALA A 127 16.38 4.93 2.09
C ALA A 127 15.98 5.67 3.37
N VAL A 128 15.15 6.71 3.22
CA VAL A 128 14.53 7.34 4.39
C VAL A 128 13.66 6.31 5.11
N GLY A 129 13.73 6.26 6.45
CA GLY A 129 12.93 5.40 7.31
C GLY A 129 11.43 5.76 7.36
N ILE A 130 10.78 5.88 6.19
CA ILE A 130 9.38 6.28 5.99
C ILE A 130 8.43 5.50 6.90
N ASN A 131 8.49 4.16 6.89
CA ASN A 131 7.60 3.33 7.71
C ASN A 131 7.81 3.53 9.22
N ALA A 132 9.04 3.81 9.65
CA ALA A 132 9.35 4.05 11.06
C ALA A 132 8.76 5.39 11.53
N VAL A 133 8.82 6.42 10.68
CA VAL A 133 8.16 7.71 10.96
C VAL A 133 6.64 7.56 10.93
N GLU A 134 6.09 6.84 9.96
CA GLU A 134 4.65 6.54 9.89
C GLU A 134 4.17 5.82 11.16
N ARG A 135 4.91 4.79 11.60
CA ARG A 135 4.65 4.08 12.84
C ARG A 135 4.68 5.03 14.04
N PHE A 136 5.72 5.85 14.15
CA PHE A 136 5.88 6.81 15.23
C PHE A 136 4.70 7.80 15.28
N LEU A 137 4.28 8.34 14.14
CA LEU A 137 3.14 9.25 14.06
C LEU A 137 1.83 8.55 14.41
N GLY A 138 1.62 7.32 13.94
CA GLY A 138 0.46 6.50 14.30
C GLY A 138 0.40 6.20 15.80
N ASP A 139 1.52 5.84 16.42
CA ASP A 139 1.63 5.57 17.86
C ASP A 139 1.39 6.85 18.67
N THR A 140 2.01 7.96 18.27
CA THR A 140 1.81 9.28 18.89
C THR A 140 0.34 9.70 18.85
N ALA A 141 -0.34 9.44 17.72
CA ALA A 141 -1.76 9.74 17.55
C ALA A 141 -2.66 8.90 18.48
N LEU A 142 -2.26 7.67 18.79
CA LEU A 142 -2.95 6.83 19.76
C LEU A 142 -2.73 7.34 21.19
N GLU A 143 -1.49 7.68 21.54
CA GLU A 143 -1.12 8.21 22.85
C GLU A 143 -1.81 9.55 23.17
N HIS A 144 -1.90 10.44 22.19
CA HIS A 144 -2.51 11.77 22.34
C HIS A 144 -4.02 11.78 22.08
N GLY A 145 -4.62 10.64 21.71
CA GLY A 145 -6.05 10.54 21.42
C GLY A 145 -6.51 11.36 20.22
N TRP A 146 -5.66 11.53 19.20
CA TRP A 146 -6.06 12.25 17.98
C TRP A 146 -7.18 11.51 17.25
N SER A 147 -8.21 12.26 16.88
CA SER A 147 -9.44 11.77 16.25
C SER A 147 -9.58 12.26 14.81
N PHE A 148 -10.33 11.50 14.01
CA PHE A 148 -10.69 11.92 12.66
C PHE A 148 -11.69 13.07 12.67
N ASP A 149 -11.66 13.87 11.61
CA ASP A 149 -12.64 14.93 11.43
C ASP A 149 -13.99 14.34 11.01
N PRO A 150 -15.11 14.74 11.65
CA PRO A 150 -16.43 14.26 11.29
C PRO A 150 -16.83 14.76 9.88
N PRO A 151 -17.76 14.07 9.19
CA PRO A 151 -18.27 14.54 7.92
C PRO A 151 -18.98 15.90 8.07
N ALA A 152 -18.81 16.77 7.07
CA ALA A 152 -19.42 18.10 7.09
C ALA A 152 -20.97 18.06 7.05
N ALA A 153 -21.53 17.05 6.38
CA ALA A 153 -22.96 16.83 6.29
C ALA A 153 -23.27 15.34 6.14
N SER A 154 -24.44 14.91 6.64
CA SER A 154 -24.96 13.58 6.33
C SER A 154 -25.57 13.55 4.94
N THR A 155 -25.32 12.46 4.21
CA THR A 155 -25.95 12.17 2.92
C THR A 155 -27.31 11.50 3.05
N GLY A 156 -27.65 10.99 4.24
CA GLY A 156 -28.82 10.14 4.47
C GLY A 156 -28.77 8.75 3.80
N ARG A 157 -27.65 8.38 3.17
CA ARG A 157 -27.47 7.07 2.53
C ARG A 157 -26.80 6.08 3.47
N ARG A 158 -27.25 4.82 3.41
CA ARG A 158 -26.78 3.71 4.23
C ARG A 158 -25.99 2.73 3.38
N VAL A 159 -24.76 2.41 3.80
CA VAL A 159 -23.87 1.49 3.10
C VAL A 159 -23.49 0.33 4.01
N LEU A 160 -23.66 -0.89 3.50
CA LEU A 160 -23.18 -2.10 4.15
C LEU A 160 -21.81 -2.48 3.61
N VAL A 161 -20.85 -2.73 4.51
CA VAL A 161 -19.55 -3.30 4.18
C VAL A 161 -19.50 -4.72 4.75
N VAL A 162 -19.20 -5.71 3.91
CA VAL A 162 -19.13 -7.12 4.31
C VAL A 162 -17.67 -7.52 4.53
N GLY A 163 -17.30 -7.74 5.79
CA GLY A 163 -15.94 -8.04 6.24
C GLY A 163 -15.20 -6.81 6.79
N SER A 164 -14.51 -7.01 7.92
CA SER A 164 -13.77 -5.96 8.65
C SER A 164 -12.25 -6.04 8.44
N GLY A 165 -11.81 -6.61 7.32
CA GLY A 165 -10.40 -6.60 6.91
C GLY A 165 -9.92 -5.18 6.56
N PRO A 166 -8.64 -5.02 6.16
CA PRO A 166 -8.07 -3.70 5.84
C PRO A 166 -8.88 -2.96 4.76
N ALA A 167 -9.36 -3.69 3.74
CA ALA A 167 -10.20 -3.11 2.70
C ALA A 167 -11.56 -2.60 3.24
N GLY A 168 -12.21 -3.37 4.12
CA GLY A 168 -13.50 -3.01 4.70
C GLY A 168 -13.40 -1.83 5.67
N LEU A 169 -12.36 -1.82 6.52
CA LEU A 169 -12.06 -0.71 7.42
C LEU A 169 -11.74 0.58 6.64
N SER A 170 -10.93 0.48 5.59
CA SER A 170 -10.61 1.62 4.72
C SER A 170 -11.83 2.16 3.99
N ALA A 171 -12.64 1.27 3.40
CA ALA A 171 -13.89 1.66 2.76
C ALA A 171 -14.84 2.36 3.74
N ALA A 172 -15.02 1.79 4.94
CA ALA A 172 -15.91 2.36 5.94
C ALA A 172 -15.45 3.74 6.42
N TYR A 173 -14.14 3.92 6.62
CA TYR A 173 -13.54 5.21 6.96
C TYR A 173 -13.85 6.27 5.89
N HIS A 174 -13.55 5.98 4.63
CA HIS A 174 -13.75 6.94 3.53
C HIS A 174 -15.24 7.24 3.29
N LEU A 175 -16.11 6.23 3.35
CA LEU A 175 -17.55 6.41 3.22
C LEU A 175 -18.14 7.25 4.38
N ALA A 176 -17.66 7.04 5.60
CA ALA A 176 -18.09 7.82 6.76
C ALA A 176 -17.62 9.28 6.65
N ARG A 177 -16.41 9.55 6.17
CA ARG A 177 -15.92 10.92 5.89
C ARG A 177 -16.74 11.64 4.81
N LEU A 178 -17.31 10.89 3.86
CA LEU A 178 -18.24 11.40 2.86
C LEU A 178 -19.67 11.62 3.39
N GLY A 179 -19.94 11.27 4.65
CA GLY A 179 -21.23 11.49 5.30
C GLY A 179 -22.25 10.37 5.12
N HIS A 180 -21.82 9.16 4.72
CA HIS A 180 -22.69 7.98 4.67
C HIS A 180 -22.81 7.31 6.05
N GLU A 181 -23.98 6.73 6.33
CA GLU A 181 -24.14 5.83 7.48
C GLU A 181 -23.59 4.45 7.10
N VAL A 182 -22.50 4.04 7.73
CA VAL A 182 -21.80 2.79 7.38
C VAL A 182 -21.96 1.75 8.49
N THR A 183 -22.37 0.55 8.08
CA THR A 183 -22.36 -0.64 8.94
C THR A 183 -21.42 -1.69 8.34
N ILE A 184 -20.54 -2.24 9.16
CA ILE A 184 -19.68 -3.37 8.79
C ILE A 184 -20.29 -4.65 9.41
N ARG A 185 -20.58 -5.67 8.60
CA ARG A 185 -20.91 -7.02 9.11
C ARG A 185 -19.68 -7.92 9.01
N GLU A 186 -19.21 -8.40 10.15
CA GLU A 186 -18.03 -9.26 10.29
C GLU A 186 -18.46 -10.65 10.76
N ALA A 187 -17.98 -11.69 10.07
CA ALA A 187 -18.31 -13.07 10.40
C ALA A 187 -17.57 -13.59 11.66
N ALA A 188 -16.39 -13.05 11.95
CA ALA A 188 -15.57 -13.39 13.12
C ALA A 188 -16.05 -12.68 14.39
N ALA A 189 -15.55 -13.14 15.55
CA ALA A 189 -15.91 -12.60 16.85
C ALA A 189 -15.42 -11.16 17.07
N GLU A 190 -14.30 -10.78 16.44
CA GLU A 190 -13.70 -9.45 16.55
C GLU A 190 -13.32 -8.89 15.17
N ALA A 191 -13.28 -7.57 15.07
CA ALA A 191 -12.96 -6.86 13.85
C ALA A 191 -11.46 -6.85 13.53
N GLY A 192 -11.10 -6.79 12.24
CA GLY A 192 -9.73 -6.64 11.75
C GLY A 192 -9.33 -7.65 10.67
N GLY A 193 -10.12 -8.69 10.45
CA GLY A 193 -9.86 -9.71 9.43
C GLY A 193 -8.45 -10.29 9.54
N MET A 194 -7.71 -10.36 8.42
CA MET A 194 -6.35 -10.90 8.38
C MET A 194 -5.34 -10.10 9.23
N LEU A 195 -5.59 -8.83 9.55
CA LEU A 195 -4.75 -8.07 10.47
C LEU A 195 -4.78 -8.69 11.87
N ARG A 196 -5.95 -9.15 12.30
CA ARG A 196 -6.15 -9.80 13.61
C ARG A 196 -5.82 -11.29 13.57
N TYR A 197 -6.35 -12.01 12.58
CA TYR A 197 -6.33 -13.47 12.58
C TYR A 197 -5.18 -14.08 11.77
N GLY A 198 -4.53 -13.31 10.89
CA GLY A 198 -3.43 -13.78 10.07
C GLY A 198 -2.07 -13.33 10.57
N ILE A 199 -1.93 -12.04 10.87
CA ILE A 199 -0.65 -11.46 11.28
C ILE A 199 -0.41 -11.75 12.77
N PRO A 200 0.73 -12.36 13.14
CA PRO A 200 1.04 -12.65 14.54
C PRO A 200 1.15 -11.38 15.40
N ALA A 201 0.79 -11.48 16.68
CA ALA A 201 0.77 -10.36 17.62
C ALA A 201 2.13 -9.69 17.84
N TYR A 202 3.24 -10.43 17.64
CA TYR A 202 4.59 -9.86 17.74
C TYR A 202 4.95 -8.94 16.57
N ARG A 203 4.27 -9.06 15.41
CA ARG A 203 4.38 -8.11 14.29
C ARG A 203 3.34 -6.99 14.40
N LEU A 204 2.10 -7.36 14.76
CA LEU A 204 1.00 -6.43 14.91
C LEU A 204 0.29 -6.61 16.26
N PRO A 205 0.65 -5.80 17.27
CA PRO A 205 0.02 -5.85 18.59
C PRO A 205 -1.50 -5.64 18.50
N ARG A 206 -2.25 -6.40 19.31
CA ARG A 206 -3.72 -6.44 19.26
C ARG A 206 -4.36 -5.18 19.82
N ASP A 207 -3.73 -4.59 20.83
CA ASP A 207 -4.07 -3.30 21.42
C ASP A 207 -3.97 -2.17 20.39
N VAL A 208 -2.87 -2.09 19.63
CA VAL A 208 -2.68 -1.11 18.55
C VAL A 208 -3.76 -1.24 17.48
N LEU A 209 -3.99 -2.46 16.99
CA LEU A 209 -5.04 -2.71 15.99
C LEU A 209 -6.42 -2.32 16.52
N SER A 210 -6.73 -2.68 17.76
CA SER A 210 -8.03 -2.40 18.37
C SER A 210 -8.25 -0.90 18.58
N ALA A 211 -7.19 -0.16 18.93
CA ALA A 211 -7.25 1.28 19.10
C ALA A 211 -7.43 2.04 17.76
N GLU A 212 -6.81 1.59 16.68
CA GLU A 212 -7.06 2.17 15.34
C GLU A 212 -8.48 1.87 14.84
N ILE A 213 -9.00 0.65 15.06
CA ILE A 213 -10.39 0.30 14.75
C ILE A 213 -11.34 1.16 15.59
N ALA A 214 -11.06 1.36 16.88
CA ALA A 214 -11.87 2.20 17.75
C ALA A 214 -11.92 3.66 17.25
N ARG A 215 -10.83 4.18 16.69
CA ARG A 215 -10.81 5.51 16.06
C ARG A 215 -11.75 5.59 14.85
N ILE A 216 -11.84 4.53 14.04
CA ILE A 216 -12.81 4.44 12.92
C ILE A 216 -14.24 4.38 13.47
N VAL A 217 -14.49 3.60 14.53
CA VAL A 217 -15.81 3.52 15.17
C VAL A 217 -16.22 4.88 15.74
N ALA A 218 -15.28 5.65 16.30
CA ALA A 218 -15.54 6.99 16.82
C ALA A 218 -15.98 8.00 15.73
N LEU A 219 -15.75 7.71 14.45
CA LEU A 219 -16.28 8.49 13.32
C LEU A 219 -17.78 8.22 13.07
N GLY A 220 -18.38 7.24 13.75
CA GLY A 220 -19.78 6.85 13.60
C GLY A 220 -20.00 5.55 12.81
N VAL A 221 -18.93 4.85 12.44
CA VAL A 221 -19.02 3.53 11.78
C VAL A 221 -19.50 2.49 12.79
N ARG A 222 -20.53 1.71 12.44
CA ARG A 222 -21.01 0.58 13.25
C ARG A 222 -20.36 -0.72 12.79
N ILE A 223 -19.98 -1.58 13.73
CA ILE A 223 -19.42 -2.89 13.42
C ILE A 223 -20.22 -3.97 14.15
N GLU A 224 -20.82 -4.87 13.38
CA GLU A 224 -21.59 -6.03 13.81
C GLU A 224 -20.73 -7.28 13.66
N CYS A 225 -20.01 -7.65 14.72
CA CYS A 225 -19.24 -8.90 14.76
C CYS A 225 -20.16 -10.12 14.88
N SER A 226 -19.62 -11.32 14.64
CA SER A 226 -20.34 -12.60 14.65
C SER A 226 -21.56 -12.64 13.71
N THR A 227 -21.57 -11.80 12.69
CA THR A 227 -22.66 -11.63 11.73
C THR A 227 -22.18 -12.02 10.33
N ARG A 228 -22.27 -13.32 10.01
CA ARG A 228 -21.96 -13.81 8.66
C ARG A 228 -23.09 -13.48 7.70
N VAL A 229 -22.76 -12.79 6.61
CA VAL A 229 -23.69 -12.58 5.50
C VAL A 229 -23.70 -13.82 4.60
N THR A 230 -24.85 -14.50 4.53
CA THR A 230 -25.05 -15.69 3.66
C THR A 230 -26.01 -15.43 2.51
N ASP A 231 -26.88 -14.42 2.64
CA ASP A 231 -27.87 -14.03 1.63
C ASP A 231 -27.62 -12.58 1.22
N LEU A 232 -26.91 -12.41 0.10
CA LEU A 232 -26.57 -11.08 -0.42
C LEU A 232 -27.81 -10.31 -0.94
N PRO A 233 -28.74 -10.93 -1.70
CA PRO A 233 -29.98 -10.27 -2.10
C PRO A 233 -30.80 -9.71 -0.94
N ALA A 234 -30.94 -10.47 0.16
CA ALA A 234 -31.70 -10.01 1.33
C ALA A 234 -31.08 -8.75 1.94
N VAL A 235 -29.77 -8.76 2.19
CA VAL A 235 -29.10 -7.61 2.80
C VAL A 235 -29.02 -6.41 1.85
N GLN A 236 -28.96 -6.64 0.54
CA GLN A 236 -28.96 -5.57 -0.44
C GLN A 236 -30.29 -4.78 -0.44
N ALA A 237 -31.40 -5.40 -0.03
CA ALA A 237 -32.68 -4.70 0.11
C ALA A 237 -32.73 -3.75 1.33
N GLU A 238 -31.83 -3.92 2.31
CA GLU A 238 -31.79 -3.11 3.54
C GLU A 238 -30.94 -1.83 3.39
N PHE A 239 -30.04 -1.77 2.41
CA PHE A 239 -29.03 -0.71 2.26
C PHE A 239 -29.05 -0.10 0.86
N ASP A 240 -28.58 1.14 0.73
CA ASP A 240 -28.48 1.81 -0.58
C ASP A 240 -27.33 1.24 -1.44
N ALA A 241 -26.30 0.71 -0.79
CA ALA A 241 -25.18 0.04 -1.43
C ALA A 241 -24.57 -1.03 -0.51
N VAL A 242 -23.96 -2.04 -1.13
CA VAL A 242 -23.22 -3.10 -0.45
C VAL A 242 -21.83 -3.21 -1.06
N MET A 243 -20.80 -3.20 -0.22
CA MET A 243 -19.40 -3.41 -0.61
C MET A 243 -18.89 -4.73 -0.04
N LEU A 244 -18.39 -5.61 -0.90
CA LEU A 244 -17.85 -6.91 -0.51
C LEU A 244 -16.34 -6.82 -0.28
N THR A 245 -15.91 -7.06 0.96
CA THR A 245 -14.51 -7.02 1.39
C THR A 245 -14.13 -8.26 2.19
N VAL A 246 -14.68 -9.42 1.80
CA VAL A 246 -14.54 -10.71 2.51
C VAL A 246 -13.13 -11.32 2.44
N GLY A 247 -12.28 -10.83 1.54
CA GLY A 247 -10.90 -11.28 1.39
C GLY A 247 -10.77 -12.72 0.87
N ALA A 248 -9.57 -13.29 1.04
CA ALA A 248 -9.21 -14.65 0.62
C ALA A 248 -8.77 -15.49 1.83
N GLY A 249 -9.75 -15.98 2.59
CA GLY A 249 -9.51 -16.71 3.85
C GLY A 249 -9.41 -18.24 3.73
N VAL A 250 -9.54 -18.78 2.51
CA VAL A 250 -9.51 -20.24 2.25
C VAL A 250 -8.08 -20.65 1.86
N GLY A 251 -7.51 -21.60 2.60
CA GLY A 251 -6.19 -22.15 2.32
C GLY A 251 -6.15 -23.00 1.06
N HIS A 252 -4.98 -23.04 0.41
CA HIS A 252 -4.73 -23.97 -0.68
C HIS A 252 -4.20 -25.28 -0.12
N HIS A 253 -4.96 -26.36 -0.28
CA HIS A 253 -4.54 -27.68 0.14
C HIS A 253 -3.75 -28.40 -0.96
N VAL A 254 -2.75 -29.16 -0.53
CA VAL A 254 -2.04 -30.12 -1.38
C VAL A 254 -2.37 -31.50 -0.85
N ASP A 255 -2.71 -32.41 -1.76
CA ASP A 255 -2.93 -33.81 -1.43
C ASP A 255 -1.60 -34.45 -1.04
N ILE A 256 -1.35 -34.53 0.27
CA ILE A 256 -0.24 -35.26 0.84
C ILE A 256 -0.82 -36.61 1.29
N PRO A 257 -0.41 -37.74 0.67
CA PRO A 257 -0.87 -39.07 1.07
C PRO A 257 -0.32 -39.39 2.46
N ALA A 258 -1.05 -38.97 3.48
CA ALA A 258 -0.70 -39.15 4.87
C ALA A 258 -1.74 -40.07 5.50
N GLY A 259 -1.28 -41.08 6.24
CA GLY A 259 -2.18 -41.97 6.98
C GLY A 259 -2.92 -41.22 8.08
N ALA A 260 -3.96 -41.84 8.64
CA ALA A 260 -4.80 -41.24 9.70
C ALA A 260 -4.03 -40.77 10.96
N ALA A 261 -2.78 -41.17 11.12
CA ALA A 261 -1.91 -40.76 12.24
C ALA A 261 -1.21 -39.40 12.01
N SER A 262 -1.22 -38.86 10.79
CA SER A 262 -0.53 -37.60 10.47
C SER A 262 -1.44 -36.38 10.70
N LYS A 263 -1.05 -35.50 11.63
CA LYS A 263 -1.68 -34.18 11.80
C LYS A 263 -1.21 -33.24 10.68
N ILE A 264 -2.06 -33.06 9.67
CA ILE A 264 -1.92 -31.99 8.68
C ILE A 264 -2.84 -30.85 9.10
N LEU A 265 -2.28 -29.67 9.30
CA LEU A 265 -3.02 -28.48 9.73
C LEU A 265 -2.91 -27.40 8.64
N ASP A 266 -3.98 -26.65 8.44
CA ASP A 266 -3.94 -25.46 7.58
C ASP A 266 -3.23 -24.31 8.30
N ALA A 267 -2.31 -23.65 7.62
CA ALA A 267 -1.51 -22.58 8.23
C ALA A 267 -2.38 -21.37 8.64
N ILE A 268 -3.42 -21.03 7.87
CA ILE A 268 -4.33 -19.93 8.19
C ILE A 268 -5.13 -20.27 9.46
N ASP A 269 -5.58 -21.51 9.59
CA ASP A 269 -6.31 -21.96 10.77
C ASP A 269 -5.40 -21.98 12.00
N VAL A 270 -4.17 -22.49 11.89
CA VAL A 270 -3.19 -22.43 13.01
C VAL A 270 -2.94 -21.00 13.46
N LEU A 271 -2.73 -20.07 12.52
CA LEU A 271 -2.49 -18.66 12.85
C LEU A 271 -3.73 -18.02 13.49
N ARG A 272 -4.93 -18.34 13.00
CA ARG A 272 -6.21 -17.87 13.56
C ARG A 272 -6.43 -18.40 14.98
N ASP A 273 -6.18 -19.68 15.19
CA ASP A 273 -6.34 -20.35 16.48
C ASP A 273 -5.40 -19.76 17.51
N VAL A 274 -4.12 -19.57 17.15
CA VAL A 274 -3.14 -18.89 18.02
C VAL A 274 -3.55 -17.45 18.31
N ALA A 275 -4.01 -16.71 17.31
CA ALA A 275 -4.48 -15.34 17.49
C ALA A 275 -5.74 -15.24 18.37
N SER A 276 -6.47 -16.33 18.53
CA SER A 276 -7.70 -16.41 19.32
C SER A 276 -7.48 -17.13 20.66
N ASP A 277 -6.23 -17.33 21.10
CA ASP A 277 -5.85 -18.07 22.33
C ASP A 277 -6.29 -19.55 22.37
N HIS A 278 -6.48 -20.17 21.20
CA HIS A 278 -6.82 -21.58 21.02
C HIS A 278 -5.68 -22.38 20.37
N ALA A 279 -4.43 -22.06 20.71
CA ALA A 279 -3.25 -22.61 20.04
C ALA A 279 -3.23 -24.15 19.99
N PRO A 280 -2.97 -24.76 18.81
CA PRO A 280 -2.95 -26.20 18.67
C PRO A 280 -1.69 -26.80 19.32
N LEU A 281 -1.82 -28.03 19.85
CA LEU A 281 -0.67 -28.81 20.29
C LEU A 281 0.13 -29.31 19.10
N LEU A 282 1.35 -28.77 18.96
CA LEU A 282 2.31 -29.14 17.93
C LEU A 282 3.29 -30.21 18.44
N GLY A 283 3.84 -30.99 17.50
CA GLY A 283 4.92 -31.94 17.79
C GLY A 283 6.28 -31.25 17.95
N ARG A 284 7.30 -32.02 18.34
CA ARG A 284 8.68 -31.52 18.48
C ARG A 284 9.29 -31.04 17.16
N ARG A 285 8.85 -31.64 16.04
CA ARG A 285 9.28 -31.29 14.68
C ARG A 285 8.07 -30.91 13.86
N VAL A 286 8.13 -29.75 13.22
CA VAL A 286 7.06 -29.21 12.38
C VAL A 286 7.63 -28.98 10.98
N ALA A 287 6.96 -29.53 9.97
CA ALA A 287 7.24 -29.22 8.58
C ALA A 287 6.19 -28.22 8.08
N VAL A 288 6.64 -27.08 7.56
CA VAL A 288 5.79 -26.03 6.98
C VAL A 288 5.95 -26.08 5.47
N TYR A 289 4.89 -26.48 4.76
CA TYR A 289 4.91 -26.53 3.31
C TYR A 289 4.48 -25.17 2.72
N GLY A 290 5.42 -24.46 2.08
CA GLY A 290 5.19 -23.14 1.50
C GLY A 290 6.45 -22.27 1.50
N GLY A 291 6.40 -21.12 0.81
CA GLY A 291 7.52 -20.18 0.73
C GLY A 291 7.13 -18.70 0.79
N GLY A 292 5.87 -18.41 1.12
CA GLY A 292 5.35 -17.04 1.29
C GLY A 292 5.36 -16.59 2.75
N ASN A 293 4.90 -15.36 2.99
CA ASN A 293 4.85 -14.78 4.34
C ASN A 293 4.06 -15.65 5.34
N THR A 294 2.93 -16.22 4.92
CA THR A 294 2.15 -17.17 5.74
C THR A 294 2.99 -18.37 6.21
N ALA A 295 3.89 -18.88 5.36
CA ALA A 295 4.78 -19.98 5.73
C ALA A 295 5.84 -19.53 6.75
N MET A 296 6.39 -18.33 6.58
CA MET A 296 7.35 -17.75 7.54
C MET A 296 6.68 -17.50 8.90
N ASP A 297 5.49 -16.89 8.90
CA ASP A 297 4.72 -16.64 10.12
C ASP A 297 4.35 -17.96 10.82
N ALA A 298 3.89 -18.97 10.07
CA ALA A 298 3.58 -20.29 10.63
C ALA A 298 4.81 -20.99 11.24
N ALA A 299 5.97 -20.92 10.59
CA ALA A 299 7.21 -21.48 11.12
C ALA A 299 7.66 -20.78 12.42
N ARG A 300 7.59 -19.45 12.44
CA ARG A 300 7.93 -18.60 13.59
C ARG A 300 6.97 -18.80 14.77
N VAL A 301 5.68 -19.00 14.49
CA VAL A 301 4.66 -19.35 15.48
C VAL A 301 4.90 -20.76 16.02
N ALA A 302 5.20 -21.74 15.16
CA ALA A 302 5.49 -23.10 15.59
C ALA A 302 6.66 -23.17 16.58
N ARG A 303 7.76 -22.44 16.32
CA ARG A 303 8.89 -22.32 17.25
C ARG A 303 8.49 -21.71 18.59
N ARG A 304 7.64 -20.68 18.58
CA ARG A 304 7.13 -20.04 19.81
C ARG A 304 6.21 -20.94 20.64
N LEU A 305 5.49 -21.84 19.98
CA LEU A 305 4.69 -22.88 20.62
C LEU A 305 5.51 -24.07 21.14
N GLY A 306 6.85 -24.02 21.04
CA GLY A 306 7.75 -25.01 21.61
C GLY A 306 8.24 -26.10 20.65
N ALA A 307 8.00 -25.96 19.34
CA ALA A 307 8.64 -26.83 18.36
C ALA A 307 10.17 -26.66 18.40
N GLN A 308 10.91 -27.77 18.46
CA GLN A 308 12.38 -27.78 18.46
C GLN A 308 12.93 -27.52 17.06
N ASP A 309 12.31 -28.17 16.06
CA ASP A 309 12.64 -28.00 14.65
C ASP A 309 11.40 -27.50 13.90
N ALA A 310 11.52 -26.36 13.22
CA ALA A 310 10.53 -25.89 12.24
C ALA A 310 11.19 -25.81 10.86
N VAL A 311 10.83 -26.73 9.97
CA VAL A 311 11.47 -26.88 8.66
C VAL A 311 10.55 -26.36 7.57
N ILE A 312 11.01 -25.38 6.81
CA ILE A 312 10.29 -24.88 5.63
C ILE A 312 10.58 -25.78 4.44
N ILE A 313 9.53 -26.32 3.83
CA ILE A 313 9.59 -27.12 2.61
C ILE A 313 9.00 -26.28 1.49
N TYR A 314 9.85 -25.85 0.58
CA TYR A 314 9.45 -25.08 -0.59
C TYR A 314 9.82 -25.83 -1.87
N ARG A 315 8.87 -25.88 -2.81
CA ARG A 315 9.01 -26.65 -4.07
C ARG A 315 9.99 -26.04 -5.08
N ARG A 316 10.58 -24.89 -4.79
CA ARG A 316 11.52 -24.14 -5.65
C ARG A 316 12.74 -23.71 -4.83
N THR A 317 13.61 -22.88 -5.40
CA THR A 317 14.79 -22.35 -4.70
C THR A 317 14.44 -21.21 -3.76
N GLN A 318 15.36 -20.91 -2.83
CA GLN A 318 15.26 -19.76 -1.92
C GLN A 318 15.12 -18.42 -2.68
N ALA A 319 15.84 -18.25 -3.80
CA ALA A 319 15.75 -17.05 -4.64
C ALA A 319 14.37 -16.84 -5.29
N GLN A 320 13.54 -17.89 -5.33
CA GLN A 320 12.19 -17.85 -5.87
C GLN A 320 11.11 -17.83 -4.78
N MET A 321 11.48 -17.65 -3.51
CA MET A 321 10.52 -17.54 -2.42
C MET A 321 9.77 -16.20 -2.51
N PRO A 322 8.42 -16.22 -2.50
CA PRO A 322 7.62 -14.99 -2.52
C PRO A 322 7.57 -14.26 -1.17
N ALA A 323 8.10 -14.85 -0.09
CA ALA A 323 8.20 -14.17 1.20
C ALA A 323 9.10 -12.93 1.09
N HIS A 324 8.77 -11.89 1.87
CA HIS A 324 9.61 -10.71 1.94
C HIS A 324 10.99 -11.08 2.51
N PRO A 325 12.12 -10.54 1.99
CA PRO A 325 13.46 -10.91 2.44
C PRO A 325 13.67 -10.79 3.95
N THR A 326 13.12 -9.76 4.58
CA THR A 326 13.17 -9.59 6.04
C THR A 326 12.44 -10.71 6.78
N GLU A 327 11.25 -11.11 6.31
CA GLU A 327 10.48 -12.19 6.93
C GLU A 327 11.16 -13.55 6.75
N LEU A 328 11.87 -13.74 5.63
CA LEU A 328 12.68 -14.92 5.39
C LEU A 328 13.93 -14.96 6.29
N HIS A 329 14.59 -13.83 6.51
CA HIS A 329 15.76 -13.74 7.39
C HIS A 329 15.40 -14.01 8.86
N ASP A 330 14.22 -13.58 9.27
CA ASP A 330 13.69 -13.70 10.63
C ASP A 330 13.18 -15.11 11.02
N ALA A 331 12.92 -15.98 10.04
CA ALA A 331 12.26 -17.28 10.23
C ALA A 331 13.26 -18.41 10.54
#